data_AF-A0A9J6F4Y1-F1
#
_entry.id   AF-A0A9J6F4Y1-F1
#
_cell.length_a   1.000
_cell.length_b   1.000
_cell.length_c   1.000
_cell.angle_alpha   90.00
_cell.angle_beta   90.00
_cell.angle_gamma   90.00
#
_symmetry.space_group_name_H-M   'P 1'
#
loop_
_entity.id
_entity.type
_entity.pdbx_description
1 polymer ?
#
loop_
_entity_poly.entity_id
_entity_poly.type
_entity_poly.pdbx_seq_one_letter_code
_entity_poly.pdbx_strand_id
1 'polypeptide(L)'
;MSNLHKAVMQSLEERPQMEYFVIERSMVVNMLKGVEMSAQEAAWYLLGQEMLEKSHEVIYIPKFYPEERVHVRKTYKKSANIDASSTDVWNLNIIQRYDGRAPESEDLCLAGFARK
;
A
#
# COMPACT_ATOMS: atom_id res chain seq x y z
N MET A 1 -11.29 -9.92 -13.82
CA MET A 1 -12.62 -9.66 -13.21
C MET A 1 -12.77 -10.50 -11.95
N SER A 2 -12.96 -9.86 -10.79
CA SER A 2 -13.13 -10.53 -9.48
C SER A 2 -14.38 -11.43 -9.46
N ASN A 3 -14.36 -12.53 -8.69
CA ASN A 3 -15.50 -13.43 -8.53
C ASN A 3 -16.74 -12.70 -7.97
N LEU A 4 -16.54 -11.70 -7.10
CA LEU A 4 -17.62 -10.84 -6.59
C LEU A 4 -18.31 -10.06 -7.71
N HIS A 5 -17.51 -9.51 -8.63
CA HIS A 5 -18.03 -8.71 -9.72
C HIS A 5 -18.88 -9.54 -10.69
N LYS A 6 -18.49 -10.81 -10.93
CA LYS A 6 -19.31 -11.74 -11.72
C LYS A 6 -20.66 -12.03 -11.06
N ALA A 7 -20.65 -12.24 -9.74
CA ALA A 7 -21.88 -12.48 -8.98
C ALA A 7 -22.81 -11.25 -9.00
N VAL A 8 -22.27 -10.04 -8.82
CA VAL A 8 -23.06 -8.79 -8.88
C VAL A 8 -23.71 -8.63 -10.25
N MET A 9 -22.97 -8.85 -11.35
CA MET A 9 -23.51 -8.81 -12.70
C MET A 9 -24.65 -9.82 -12.92
N GLN A 10 -24.47 -11.05 -12.45
CA GLN A 10 -25.51 -12.09 -12.54
C GLN A 10 -26.79 -11.71 -11.77
N SER A 11 -26.68 -11.13 -10.57
CA SER A 11 -27.86 -10.69 -9.83
C SER A 11 -28.55 -9.46 -10.41
N LEU A 12 -27.84 -8.60 -11.15
CA LEU A 12 -28.44 -7.51 -11.93
C LEU A 12 -29.25 -8.04 -13.11
N GLU A 13 -28.75 -9.07 -13.78
CA GLU A 13 -29.49 -9.76 -14.86
C GLU A 13 -30.77 -10.42 -14.33
N GLU A 14 -30.74 -11.00 -13.13
CA GLU A 14 -31.89 -11.62 -12.48
C GLU A 14 -32.90 -10.60 -11.92
N ARG A 15 -32.46 -9.38 -11.59
CA ARG A 15 -33.27 -8.32 -10.96
C ARG A 15 -32.97 -6.93 -11.54
N PRO A 16 -33.29 -6.68 -12.82
CA PRO A 16 -32.94 -5.44 -13.51
C PRO A 16 -33.58 -4.17 -12.91
N GLN A 17 -34.64 -4.33 -12.13
CA GLN A 17 -35.37 -3.25 -11.43
C GLN A 17 -34.67 -2.75 -10.17
N MET A 18 -33.68 -3.47 -9.65
CA MET A 18 -32.98 -3.12 -8.43
C MET A 18 -31.74 -2.30 -8.77
N GLU A 19 -31.51 -1.21 -8.03
CA GLU A 19 -30.31 -0.40 -8.22
C GLU A 19 -29.04 -1.20 -7.88
N TYR A 20 -27.98 -0.97 -8.66
CA TYR A 20 -26.67 -1.61 -8.52
C TYR A 20 -26.16 -1.60 -7.07
N PHE A 21 -26.24 -0.44 -6.41
CA PHE A 21 -25.78 -0.26 -5.04
C PHE A 21 -26.54 -1.15 -4.03
N VAL A 22 -27.83 -1.38 -4.26
CA VAL A 22 -28.65 -2.23 -3.40
C VAL A 22 -28.24 -3.70 -3.54
N ILE A 23 -27.98 -4.14 -4.76
CA ILE A 23 -27.52 -5.51 -5.04
C ILE A 23 -26.14 -5.74 -4.44
N GLU A 24 -25.20 -4.82 -4.67
CA GLU A 24 -23.85 -4.86 -4.11
C GLU A 24 -23.88 -4.94 -2.58
N ARG A 25 -24.64 -4.04 -1.93
CA ARG A 25 -24.79 -4.04 -0.47
C ARG A 25 -25.38 -5.35 0.06
N SER A 26 -26.38 -5.91 -0.62
CA SER A 26 -26.99 -7.18 -0.21
C SER A 26 -26.03 -8.36 -0.29
N MET A 27 -25.18 -8.41 -1.32
CA MET A 27 -24.16 -9.45 -1.47
C MET A 27 -23.09 -9.35 -0.38
N VAL A 28 -22.61 -8.13 -0.10
CA VAL A 28 -21.66 -7.89 0.99
C VAL A 28 -22.25 -8.37 2.31
N VAL A 29 -23.50 -8.01 2.63
CA VAL A 29 -24.17 -8.46 3.86
C VAL A 29 -24.31 -9.98 3.93
N ASN A 30 -24.64 -10.64 2.81
CA ASN A 30 -24.75 -12.11 2.78
C ASN A 30 -23.39 -12.80 2.96
N MET A 31 -22.32 -12.26 2.37
CA MET A 31 -20.96 -12.74 2.61
C MET A 31 -20.54 -12.58 4.07
N LEU A 32 -20.82 -11.43 4.68
CA LEU A 32 -20.52 -11.17 6.09
C LEU A 32 -21.31 -12.10 7.02
N LYS A 33 -22.55 -12.45 6.68
CA LYS A 33 -23.36 -13.42 7.43
C LYS A 33 -22.90 -14.87 7.27
N GLY A 34 -22.19 -15.19 6.18
CA GLY A 34 -21.75 -16.55 5.85
C GLY A 34 -20.43 -16.96 6.52
N VAL A 35 -19.74 -16.03 7.18
CA VAL A 35 -18.48 -16.27 7.87
C VAL A 35 -18.70 -15.98 9.36
N GLU A 36 -18.37 -16.93 10.23
CA GLU A 36 -18.24 -16.64 11.65
C GLU A 36 -17.12 -15.62 11.84
N MET A 37 -17.49 -14.37 12.09
CA MET A 37 -16.58 -13.26 12.35
C MET A 37 -16.90 -12.62 13.69
N SER A 38 -15.88 -12.11 14.36
CA SER A 38 -16.10 -11.38 15.60
C SER A 38 -16.92 -10.10 15.33
N ALA A 39 -17.71 -9.67 16.31
CA ALA A 39 -18.43 -8.41 16.22
C ALA A 39 -17.49 -7.20 15.96
N GLN A 40 -16.24 -7.31 16.41
CA GLN A 40 -15.19 -6.31 16.18
C GLN A 40 -14.77 -6.26 14.71
N GLU A 41 -14.52 -7.41 14.07
CA GLU A 41 -14.20 -7.49 12.64
C GLU A 41 -15.37 -7.04 11.75
N ALA A 42 -16.61 -7.42 12.10
CA ALA A 42 -17.81 -6.98 11.37
C ALA A 42 -18.00 -5.45 11.44
N ALA A 43 -17.86 -4.86 12.63
CA ALA A 43 -17.93 -3.41 12.82
C ALA A 43 -16.82 -2.70 12.04
N TRP A 44 -15.61 -3.27 12.03
CA TRP A 44 -14.49 -2.75 11.27
C TRP A 44 -14.77 -2.70 9.75
N TYR A 45 -15.23 -3.80 9.17
CA TYR A 45 -15.62 -3.86 7.76
C TYR A 45 -16.75 -2.90 7.41
N LEU A 46 -17.75 -2.76 8.29
CA LEU A 46 -18.93 -1.92 8.04
C LEU A 46 -18.65 -0.42 8.20
N LEU A 47 -17.77 -0.04 9.12
CA LEU A 47 -17.45 1.35 9.43
C LEU A 47 -16.28 1.89 8.59
N GLY A 48 -15.54 1.02 7.90
CA GLY A 48 -14.39 1.41 7.09
C GLY A 48 -13.26 2.06 7.89
N GLN A 49 -13.15 1.73 9.18
CA GLN A 49 -12.07 2.27 10.02
C GLN A 49 -10.73 1.61 9.67
N GLU A 50 -9.62 2.14 10.12
CA GLU A 50 -8.32 1.49 9.95
C GLU A 50 -8.09 0.48 11.10
N MET A 51 -7.67 -0.76 10.80
CA MET A 51 -7.47 -1.81 11.85
C MET A 51 -6.36 -1.44 12.83
N LEU A 52 -5.43 -0.59 12.40
CA LEU A 52 -4.22 -0.34 13.13
C LEU A 52 -3.70 1.05 12.76
N GLU A 53 -3.84 1.97 13.70
CA GLU A 53 -3.19 3.27 13.63
C GLU A 53 -1.83 3.15 14.32
N LYS A 54 -0.75 3.46 13.59
CA LYS A 54 0.57 3.55 14.21
C LYS A 54 0.66 4.89 14.95
N SER A 55 0.76 4.85 16.28
CA SER A 55 0.93 6.05 17.08
C SER A 55 2.24 6.79 16.78
N HIS A 56 3.31 6.05 16.44
CA HIS A 56 4.60 6.62 16.07
C HIS A 56 5.28 5.80 14.96
N GLU A 57 5.94 6.52 14.05
CA GLU A 57 6.86 5.95 13.08
C GLU A 57 8.30 6.10 13.57
N VAL A 58 9.05 5.00 13.60
CA VAL A 58 10.48 5.00 13.94
C VAL A 58 11.27 4.72 12.68
N ILE A 59 12.13 5.66 12.31
CA ILE A 59 12.96 5.57 11.10
C ILE A 59 14.41 5.39 11.51
N TYR A 60 15.01 4.28 11.08
CA TYR A 60 16.41 3.98 11.35
C TYR A 60 17.31 4.62 10.29
N ILE A 61 18.24 5.47 10.73
CA ILE A 61 19.27 6.08 9.88
C ILE A 61 20.59 5.35 10.12
N PRO A 62 21.12 4.61 9.12
CA PRO A 62 22.37 3.87 9.27
C PRO A 62 23.55 4.82 9.49
N LYS A 63 24.35 4.60 10.54
CA LYS A 63 25.56 5.40 10.82
C LYS A 63 26.85 4.77 10.27
N PHE A 64 26.75 3.64 9.59
CA PHE A 64 27.88 2.91 9.03
C PHE A 64 28.54 3.67 7.88
N TYR A 65 29.79 3.33 7.58
CA TYR A 65 30.49 3.84 6.41
C TYR A 65 29.77 3.42 5.12
N PRO A 66 29.89 4.20 4.02
CA PRO A 66 29.20 3.90 2.76
C PRO A 66 29.35 2.45 2.28
N GLU A 67 30.53 1.88 2.41
CA GLU A 67 30.89 0.51 2.03
C GLU A 67 30.27 -0.57 2.92
N GLU A 68 29.91 -0.23 4.17
CA GLU A 68 29.31 -1.15 5.15
C GLU A 68 27.77 -1.07 5.18
N ARG A 69 27.18 -0.09 4.48
CA ARG A 69 25.72 0.10 4.49
C ARG A 69 25.02 -1.06 3.79
N VAL A 70 23.89 -1.47 4.36
CA VAL A 70 22.99 -2.44 3.73
C VAL A 70 22.31 -1.81 2.52
N HIS A 71 22.34 -2.50 1.38
CA HIS A 71 21.72 -2.08 0.14
C HIS A 71 20.49 -2.93 -0.15
N VAL A 72 19.42 -2.30 -0.62
CA VAL A 72 18.18 -2.99 -0.98
C VAL A 72 18.06 -3.06 -2.49
N ARG A 73 17.98 -4.27 -3.05
CA ARG A 73 17.85 -4.47 -4.50
C ARG A 73 16.53 -3.90 -5.02
N LYS A 74 16.55 -3.33 -6.22
CA LYS A 74 15.34 -2.87 -6.91
C LYS A 74 14.38 -4.05 -7.14
N THR A 75 13.09 -3.79 -6.98
CA THR A 75 12.02 -4.73 -7.33
C THR A 75 11.98 -4.90 -8.84
N TYR A 76 11.50 -6.06 -9.32
CA TYR A 76 11.34 -6.35 -10.76
C TYR A 76 10.68 -5.20 -11.54
N LYS A 77 9.60 -4.61 -11.00
CA LYS A 77 8.90 -3.49 -11.63
C LYS A 77 9.80 -2.26 -11.86
N LYS A 78 10.73 -1.98 -10.93
CA LYS A 78 11.66 -0.84 -11.02
C LYS A 78 12.89 -1.16 -11.88
N SER A 79 13.23 -2.44 -12.03
CA SER A 79 14.36 -2.88 -12.85
C SER A 79 13.98 -3.26 -14.27
N ALA A 80 12.69 -3.39 -14.61
CA ALA A 80 12.23 -3.85 -15.91
C ALA A 80 12.67 -2.96 -17.09
N ASN A 81 12.90 -1.67 -16.82
CA ASN A 81 13.33 -0.69 -17.83
C ASN A 81 14.83 -0.36 -17.73
N ILE A 82 15.59 -1.13 -16.94
CA ILE A 82 17.04 -0.94 -16.79
C ILE A 82 17.73 -1.76 -17.88
N ASP A 83 18.69 -1.14 -18.55
CA ASP A 83 19.49 -1.82 -19.57
C ASP A 83 20.21 -3.06 -19.00
N ALA A 84 20.30 -4.12 -19.80
CA ALA A 84 20.87 -5.39 -19.35
C ALA A 84 22.36 -5.30 -18.94
N SER A 85 23.09 -4.29 -19.43
CA SER A 85 24.49 -4.01 -19.06
C SER A 85 24.63 -3.07 -17.85
N SER A 86 23.53 -2.48 -17.36
CA SER A 86 23.57 -1.52 -16.27
C SER A 86 23.77 -2.20 -14.91
N THR A 87 24.69 -1.64 -14.12
CA THR A 87 24.97 -2.08 -12.73
C THR A 87 24.05 -1.41 -11.70
N ASP A 88 23.09 -0.58 -12.13
CA ASP A 88 22.19 0.18 -11.26
C ASP A 88 21.03 -0.69 -10.72
N VAL A 89 21.38 -1.76 -10.02
CA VAL A 89 20.44 -2.75 -9.46
C VAL A 89 19.98 -2.41 -8.04
N TRP A 90 20.58 -1.42 -7.41
CA TRP A 90 20.38 -1.07 -5.99
C TRP A 90 19.50 0.16 -5.82
N ASN A 91 18.62 0.17 -4.81
CA ASN A 91 17.90 1.37 -4.43
C ASN A 91 18.83 2.30 -3.63
N LEU A 92 18.67 3.61 -3.85
CA LEU A 92 19.30 4.63 -3.01
C LEU A 92 18.79 4.53 -1.56
N ASN A 93 19.73 4.56 -0.62
CA ASN A 93 19.45 4.66 0.82
C ASN A 93 19.04 6.09 1.21
N ILE A 94 18.58 6.29 2.45
CA ILE A 94 18.06 7.59 2.90
C ILE A 94 19.11 8.70 2.84
N ILE A 95 20.38 8.38 3.09
CA ILE A 95 21.49 9.33 3.05
C ILE A 95 21.77 9.77 1.62
N GLN A 96 21.86 8.82 0.68
CA GLN A 96 22.06 9.11 -0.75
C GLN A 96 20.91 9.93 -1.33
N ARG A 97 19.68 9.67 -0.90
CA ARG A 97 18.52 10.48 -1.28
C ARG A 97 18.59 11.88 -0.69
N TYR A 98 19.11 12.02 0.52
CA TYR A 98 19.33 13.32 1.14
C TYR A 98 20.43 14.11 0.42
N ASP A 99 21.51 13.46 -0.02
CA ASP A 99 22.56 14.10 -0.81
C ASP A 99 22.03 14.60 -2.17
N GLY A 100 21.17 13.81 -2.81
CA GLY A 100 20.51 14.16 -4.07
C GLY A 100 19.18 14.92 -3.92
N ARG A 101 18.94 15.56 -2.77
CA ARG A 101 17.67 16.23 -2.48
C ARG A 101 17.45 17.46 -3.37
N ALA A 102 16.19 17.81 -3.61
CA ALA A 102 15.85 18.99 -4.39
C ALA A 102 16.28 20.28 -3.65
N PRO A 103 16.62 21.37 -4.35
CA PRO A 103 17.00 22.64 -3.72
C PRO A 103 15.94 23.18 -2.75
N GLU A 104 14.67 22.93 -3.03
CA GLU A 104 13.53 23.29 -2.18
C GLU A 104 13.53 22.60 -0.80
N SER A 105 14.36 21.55 -0.64
CA SER A 105 14.52 20.79 0.60
C SER A 105 15.88 20.99 1.25
N GLU A 106 16.63 22.01 0.85
CA GLU A 106 17.97 22.29 1.37
C GLU A 106 17.94 22.66 2.87
N ASP A 107 16.91 23.37 3.30
CA ASP A 107 16.69 23.76 4.70
C ASP A 107 16.29 22.59 5.62
N LEU A 108 15.91 21.43 5.05
CA LEU A 108 15.57 20.26 5.84
C LEU A 108 16.84 19.56 6.33
N CYS A 109 16.94 19.33 7.63
CA CYS A 109 17.95 18.43 8.17
C CYS A 109 17.64 16.97 7.81
N LEU A 110 18.65 16.09 7.86
CA LEU A 110 18.49 14.67 7.52
C LEU A 110 17.33 13.99 8.27
N ALA A 111 17.14 14.32 9.55
CA ALA A 111 16.03 13.78 10.35
C ALA A 111 14.65 14.27 9.86
N GLY A 112 14.55 15.55 9.48
CA GLY A 112 13.33 16.12 8.90
C GLY A 112 13.04 15.55 7.52
N PHE A 113 14.08 15.32 6.71
CA PHE A 113 13.96 14.67 5.40
C PHE A 113 13.53 13.21 5.52
N ALA A 114 14.08 12.46 6.49
CA ALA A 114 13.74 11.07 6.69
C ALA A 114 12.28 10.85 7.10
N ARG A 115 11.66 11.83 7.80
CA ARG A 115 10.26 11.79 8.23
C ARG A 115 9.25 12.05 7.09
N LYS A 116 9.69 12.62 5.98
CA LYS A 116 8.83 13.05 4.88
C LYS A 116 8.56 11.91 3.90
#